data_AF-A0A7S0LG87-F1
#
_entry.id   AF-A0A7S0LG87-F1
#
_cell.length_a   1.000
_cell.length_b   1.000
_cell.length_c   1.000
_cell.angle_alpha   90.00
_cell.angle_beta   90.00
_cell.angle_gamma   90.00
#
_symmetry.space_group_name_H-M   'P 1'
#
loop_
_entity.id
_entity.type
_entity.pdbx_description
1 polymer ?
#
loop_
_entity_poly.entity_id
_entity_poly.type
_entity_poly.pdbx_seq_one_letter_code
_entity_poly.pdbx_strand_id
1 'polypeptide(L)'
;VGFRRVEVSRSRFLLNGKPLLIKGVNRHEHDPYNGHVVSRREMELDVRAMKELNINAVRSSHYPNDPHWLRLCDRYGLLLVDEANIESHGAGWANASLARQPGWLGPHMERTVAMVERDKNHASVIIWSLGNEAGNGPNFYATFAWIKHRDPSRVVQYERALKNPNIVEFSEAYWRSLDDNTELVAPMYPFPDELSRYVRFVEKQEREGGPTARPLVMCEYAHAMGNSLGSFDRYWELIRKLPLLQGGFIWDWRDQGIASERAGGGRMWAYGGDFGRESTPTD
;
A
#
# COMPACT_ATOMS: atom_id res chain seq x y z
N VAL A 1 14.75 6.29 -19.16
CA VAL A 1 13.72 7.34 -19.00
C VAL A 1 12.44 6.85 -19.65
N GLY A 2 11.30 6.88 -18.95
CA GLY A 2 10.00 6.47 -19.48
C GLY A 2 9.02 7.64 -19.49
N PHE A 3 8.44 7.95 -20.65
CA PHE A 3 7.42 9.00 -20.77
C PHE A 3 6.07 8.44 -20.31
N ARG A 4 5.51 9.03 -19.26
CA ARG A 4 4.17 8.69 -18.77
C ARG A 4 3.53 9.86 -18.06
N ARG A 5 2.20 9.84 -17.96
CA ARG A 5 1.39 10.75 -17.15
C ARG A 5 0.48 9.93 -16.24
N VAL A 6 0.47 10.29 -14.97
CA VAL A 6 -0.39 9.68 -13.94
C VAL A 6 -1.25 10.79 -13.37
N GLU A 7 -2.55 10.56 -13.25
CA GLU A 7 -3.49 11.55 -12.71
C GLU A 7 -4.76 10.90 -12.17
N VAL A 8 -5.44 11.59 -11.26
CA VAL A 8 -6.83 11.32 -10.92
C VAL A 8 -7.70 12.33 -11.67
N SER A 9 -8.66 11.85 -12.46
CA SER A 9 -9.58 12.70 -13.21
C SER A 9 -10.95 12.06 -13.29
N ARG A 10 -12.00 12.83 -12.95
CA ARG A 10 -13.41 12.38 -12.97
C ARG A 10 -13.58 11.04 -12.24
N SER A 11 -13.12 11.01 -10.98
CA SER A 11 -13.22 9.84 -10.11
C SER A 11 -12.49 8.58 -10.62
N ARG A 12 -11.50 8.75 -11.50
CA ARG A 12 -10.69 7.65 -12.07
C ARG A 12 -9.20 7.92 -12.02
N PHE A 13 -8.43 6.91 -11.64
CA PHE A 13 -6.98 6.87 -11.67
C PHE A 13 -6.51 6.45 -13.06
N LEU A 14 -5.78 7.34 -13.73
CA LEU A 14 -5.42 7.21 -15.14
C LEU A 14 -3.91 7.05 -15.30
N LEU A 15 -3.52 6.19 -16.23
CA LEU A 15 -2.17 6.11 -16.78
C LEU A 15 -2.24 6.44 -18.27
N ASN A 16 -1.56 7.50 -18.70
CA ASN A 16 -1.57 7.99 -20.08
C ASN A 16 -2.99 8.23 -20.62
N GLY A 17 -3.85 8.82 -19.80
CA GLY A 17 -5.25 9.14 -20.14
C GLY A 17 -6.21 7.95 -20.17
N LYS A 18 -5.74 6.73 -19.83
CA LYS A 18 -6.59 5.53 -19.78
C LYS A 18 -6.80 5.07 -18.34
N PRO A 19 -8.03 4.66 -17.96
CA PRO A 19 -8.28 4.06 -16.64
C PRO A 19 -7.36 2.86 -16.39
N LEU A 20 -6.72 2.86 -15.23
CA LEU A 20 -5.75 1.85 -14.84
C LEU A 20 -6.39 0.81 -13.91
N LEU A 21 -6.35 -0.46 -14.27
CA LEU A 21 -6.66 -1.55 -13.34
C LEU A 21 -5.37 -2.03 -12.67
N ILE A 22 -5.33 -1.93 -11.35
CA ILE A 22 -4.23 -2.39 -10.50
C ILE A 22 -4.43 -3.87 -10.18
N LYS A 23 -3.55 -4.72 -10.69
CA LYS A 23 -3.41 -6.15 -10.39
C LYS A 23 -2.16 -6.30 -9.55
N GLY A 24 -2.25 -5.88 -8.29
CA GLY A 24 -1.11 -5.65 -7.44
C GLY A 24 -0.84 -6.75 -6.41
N VAL A 25 0.36 -6.72 -5.84
CA VAL A 25 0.73 -7.49 -4.64
C VAL A 25 1.60 -6.62 -3.71
N ASN A 26 1.45 -6.78 -2.40
CA ASN A 26 2.35 -6.20 -1.39
C ASN A 26 3.63 -7.06 -1.30
N ARG A 27 4.80 -6.43 -1.20
CA ARG A 27 6.09 -7.12 -1.12
C ARG A 27 6.95 -6.56 0.00
N HIS A 28 7.26 -7.41 0.98
CA HIS A 28 8.39 -7.23 1.89
C HIS A 28 9.70 -7.69 1.25
N GLU A 29 10.81 -7.05 1.63
CA GLU A 29 12.15 -7.58 1.31
C GLU A 29 12.52 -8.67 2.32
N HIS A 30 12.26 -9.91 1.93
CA HIS A 30 12.54 -11.09 2.75
C HIS A 30 13.22 -12.21 1.95
N ASP A 31 14.35 -12.67 2.47
CA ASP A 31 15.03 -13.89 2.09
C ASP A 31 15.06 -14.82 3.32
N PRO A 32 14.64 -16.09 3.17
CA PRO A 32 14.54 -16.98 4.32
C PRO A 32 15.88 -17.31 4.98
N TYR A 33 17.01 -17.06 4.33
CA TYR A 33 18.36 -17.32 4.86
C TYR A 33 19.09 -16.04 5.28
N ASN A 34 18.77 -14.90 4.65
CA ASN A 34 19.49 -13.64 4.81
C ASN A 34 18.62 -12.49 5.35
N GLY A 35 17.37 -12.77 5.75
CA GLY A 35 16.43 -11.78 6.26
C GLY A 35 16.18 -10.68 5.21
N HIS A 36 16.39 -9.42 5.58
CA HIS A 36 16.17 -8.28 4.68
C HIS A 36 17.20 -8.12 3.55
N VAL A 37 18.26 -8.95 3.51
CA VAL A 37 19.25 -8.92 2.43
C VAL A 37 18.82 -9.83 1.28
N VAL A 38 17.95 -9.33 0.41
CA VAL A 38 17.52 -10.05 -0.80
C VAL A 38 18.59 -9.93 -1.89
N SER A 39 18.99 -11.05 -2.50
CA SER A 39 19.97 -11.00 -3.59
C SER A 39 19.38 -10.41 -4.87
N ARG A 40 20.21 -9.80 -5.73
CA ARG A 40 19.76 -9.29 -7.03
C ARG A 40 19.11 -10.35 -7.91
N ARG A 41 19.61 -11.59 -7.82
CA ARG A 41 19.05 -12.74 -8.53
C ARG A 41 17.63 -13.03 -8.04
N GLU A 42 17.41 -13.06 -6.73
CA GLU A 42 16.08 -13.28 -6.14
C GLU A 42 15.11 -12.15 -6.51
N MET A 43 15.55 -10.90 -6.48
CA MET A 43 14.73 -9.77 -6.98
C MET A 43 14.32 -9.94 -8.44
N GLU A 44 15.23 -10.41 -9.30
CA GLU A 44 14.93 -10.64 -10.72
C GLU A 44 13.98 -11.84 -10.92
N LEU A 45 14.10 -12.89 -10.10
CA LEU A 45 13.14 -14.00 -10.07
C LEU A 45 11.74 -13.54 -9.64
N ASP A 46 11.65 -12.74 -8.56
CA ASP A 46 10.40 -12.16 -8.10
C ASP A 46 9.70 -11.38 -9.23
N VAL A 47 10.41 -10.46 -9.89
CA VAL A 47 9.84 -9.65 -10.97
C VAL A 47 9.35 -10.52 -12.13
N ARG A 48 10.12 -11.52 -12.56
CA ARG A 48 9.71 -12.42 -13.65
C ARG A 48 8.48 -13.23 -13.29
N ALA A 49 8.45 -13.82 -12.09
CA ALA A 49 7.32 -14.59 -11.60
C ALA A 49 6.05 -13.73 -11.52
N MET A 50 6.16 -12.50 -11.00
CA MET A 50 5.04 -11.55 -10.99
C MET A 50 4.49 -11.30 -12.40
N LYS A 51 5.37 -11.09 -13.40
CA LYS A 51 4.94 -10.88 -14.79
C LYS A 51 4.24 -12.11 -15.37
N GLU A 52 4.77 -13.31 -15.11
CA GLU A 52 4.16 -14.58 -15.54
C GLU A 52 2.77 -14.79 -14.92
N LEU A 53 2.57 -14.32 -13.69
CA LEU A 53 1.31 -14.39 -12.95
C LEU A 53 0.35 -13.23 -13.27
N ASN A 54 0.61 -12.43 -14.30
CA ASN A 54 -0.19 -11.28 -14.72
C ASN A 54 -0.31 -10.15 -13.68
N ILE A 55 0.61 -10.08 -12.72
CA ILE A 55 0.75 -8.95 -11.81
C ILE A 55 1.33 -7.76 -12.60
N ASN A 56 0.75 -6.58 -12.40
CA ASN A 56 1.19 -5.35 -13.06
C ASN A 56 1.67 -4.26 -12.09
N ALA A 57 1.50 -4.45 -10.79
CA ALA A 57 1.86 -3.46 -9.78
C ALA A 57 2.39 -4.13 -8.51
N VAL A 58 3.26 -3.41 -7.79
CA VAL A 58 3.77 -3.83 -6.48
C VAL A 58 3.70 -2.65 -5.53
N ARG A 59 3.31 -2.91 -4.29
CA ARG A 59 3.45 -1.96 -3.16
C ARG A 59 4.64 -2.39 -2.31
N SER A 60 5.57 -1.46 -2.08
CA SER A 60 6.75 -1.68 -1.24
C SER A 60 6.37 -1.61 0.25
N SER A 61 5.78 -2.70 0.77
CA SER A 61 5.29 -2.78 2.15
C SER A 61 6.46 -2.94 3.14
N HIS A 62 6.65 -2.10 4.15
CA HIS A 62 6.08 -0.75 4.37
C HIS A 62 7.21 0.29 4.42
N TYR A 63 8.10 0.21 3.43
CA TYR A 63 9.32 1.00 3.37
C TYR A 63 9.90 1.01 1.95
N PRO A 64 10.73 2.01 1.60
CA PRO A 64 11.35 2.06 0.29
C PRO A 64 12.31 0.88 0.12
N ASN A 65 12.14 0.08 -0.94
CA ASN A 65 13.00 -1.09 -1.21
C ASN A 65 14.39 -0.68 -1.76
N ASP A 66 15.28 -1.67 -1.95
CA ASP A 66 16.59 -1.45 -2.58
C ASP A 66 16.47 -0.75 -3.95
N PRO A 67 17.30 0.25 -4.28
CA PRO A 67 17.23 0.95 -5.57
C PRO A 67 17.36 0.04 -6.81
N HIS A 68 17.94 -1.14 -6.69
CA HIS A 68 17.96 -2.16 -7.74
C HIS A 68 16.57 -2.69 -8.07
N TRP A 69 15.70 -2.85 -7.07
CA TRP A 69 14.32 -3.25 -7.26
C TRP A 69 13.58 -2.26 -8.17
N LEU A 70 13.68 -0.95 -7.91
CA LEU A 70 13.05 0.08 -8.73
C LEU A 70 13.56 0.07 -10.18
N ARG A 71 14.85 -0.21 -10.39
CA ARG A 71 15.44 -0.39 -11.74
C ARG A 71 14.88 -1.62 -12.45
N LEU A 72 14.61 -2.70 -11.73
CA LEU A 72 13.96 -3.89 -12.30
C LEU A 72 12.51 -3.57 -12.67
N CYS A 73 11.75 -2.88 -11.82
CA CYS A 73 10.38 -2.48 -12.12
C CYS A 73 10.28 -1.56 -13.35
N ASP A 74 11.21 -0.61 -13.50
CA ASP A 74 11.34 0.21 -14.72
C ASP A 74 11.61 -0.65 -15.96
N ARG A 75 12.52 -1.63 -15.86
CA ARG A 75 12.95 -2.47 -16.97
C ARG A 75 11.88 -3.48 -17.42
N TYR A 76 11.20 -4.11 -16.47
CA TYR A 76 10.27 -5.21 -16.72
C TYR A 76 8.81 -4.76 -16.80
N GLY A 77 8.54 -3.48 -16.51
CA GLY A 77 7.19 -2.92 -16.56
C GLY A 77 6.32 -3.42 -15.41
N LEU A 78 6.72 -3.12 -14.18
CA LEU A 78 5.89 -3.19 -12.98
C LEU A 78 5.67 -1.78 -12.45
N LEU A 79 4.42 -1.45 -12.15
CA LEU A 79 4.04 -0.19 -11.53
C LEU A 79 4.32 -0.26 -10.03
N LEU A 80 4.73 0.85 -9.43
CA LEU A 80 5.10 0.90 -8.01
C LEU A 80 4.26 1.90 -7.22
N VAL A 81 3.77 1.44 -6.08
CA VAL A 81 3.50 2.28 -4.90
C VAL A 81 4.77 2.24 -4.06
N ASP A 82 5.48 3.36 -4.02
CA ASP A 82 6.67 3.51 -3.19
C ASP A 82 6.26 4.18 -1.88
N GLU A 83 6.60 3.56 -0.75
CA GLU A 83 6.02 3.87 0.57
C GLU A 83 7.08 4.33 1.55
N ALA A 84 6.85 5.46 2.21
CA ALA A 84 7.78 5.96 3.20
C ALA A 84 7.85 4.99 4.38
N ASN A 85 9.04 4.79 4.94
CA ASN A 85 9.27 3.90 6.08
C ASN A 85 8.71 4.53 7.37
N ILE A 86 7.40 4.62 7.50
CA ILE A 86 6.67 5.23 8.61
C ILE A 86 5.52 4.32 8.99
N GLU A 87 5.70 3.61 10.09
CA GLU A 87 4.67 2.78 10.71
C GLU A 87 4.80 2.88 12.23
N SER A 88 3.69 3.16 12.90
CA SER A 88 3.64 3.29 14.35
C SER A 88 2.39 2.64 14.93
N HIS A 89 2.01 1.48 14.39
CA HIS A 89 0.78 0.77 14.75
C HIS A 89 0.68 0.59 16.27
N GLY A 90 1.74 0.12 16.94
CA GLY A 90 1.76 -0.09 18.38
C GLY A 90 1.56 1.17 19.25
N ALA A 91 1.71 2.37 18.70
CA ALA A 91 1.40 3.63 19.41
C ALA A 91 -0.09 4.01 19.36
N GLY A 92 -0.89 3.30 18.55
CA GLY A 92 -2.29 3.60 18.28
C GLY A 92 -2.49 4.82 17.37
N TRP A 93 -3.75 5.04 16.97
CA TRP A 93 -4.09 6.01 15.91
C TRP A 93 -4.73 7.30 16.41
N ALA A 94 -5.17 7.33 17.67
CA ALA A 94 -5.87 8.47 18.27
C ALA A 94 -4.88 9.44 18.95
N ASN A 95 -5.16 9.89 20.17
CA ASN A 95 -4.39 10.94 20.84
C ASN A 95 -2.91 10.59 21.08
N ALA A 96 -2.60 9.31 21.29
CA ALA A 96 -1.24 8.82 21.46
C ALA A 96 -0.45 8.70 20.14
N SER A 97 -1.12 8.82 18.99
CA SER A 97 -0.49 8.68 17.68
C SER A 97 0.66 9.66 17.49
N LEU A 98 1.80 9.14 17.02
CA LEU A 98 2.97 9.94 16.68
C LEU A 98 2.72 10.89 15.50
N ALA A 99 1.67 10.67 14.70
CA ALA A 99 1.24 11.60 13.65
C ALA A 99 0.73 12.94 14.20
N ARG A 100 0.38 12.99 15.49
CA ARG A 100 -0.16 14.18 16.18
C ARG A 100 0.84 14.84 17.13
N GLN A 101 1.99 14.21 17.36
CA GLN A 101 2.99 14.72 18.28
C GLN A 101 3.97 15.66 17.55
N PRO A 102 4.08 16.94 17.93
CA PRO A 102 4.91 17.91 17.20
C PRO A 102 6.40 17.53 17.14
N GLY A 103 6.91 16.88 18.20
CA GLY A 103 8.30 16.40 18.24
C GLY A 103 8.62 15.32 17.20
N TRP A 104 7.61 14.73 16.57
CA TRP A 104 7.76 13.68 15.55
C TRP A 104 7.65 14.21 14.12
N LEU A 105 7.40 15.52 13.91
CA LEU A 105 7.36 16.10 12.57
C LEU A 105 8.68 15.91 11.81
N GLY A 106 9.81 16.17 12.46
CA GLY A 106 11.15 16.00 11.87
C GLY A 106 11.35 14.60 11.29
N PRO A 107 11.21 13.53 12.11
CA PRO A 107 11.30 12.15 11.64
C PRO A 107 10.34 11.79 10.49
N HIS A 108 9.08 12.24 10.52
CA HIS A 108 8.12 11.99 9.42
C HIS A 108 8.58 12.66 8.11
N MET A 109 9.04 13.91 8.20
CA MET A 109 9.54 14.67 7.06
C MET A 109 10.82 14.05 6.51
N GLU A 110 11.80 13.72 7.35
CA GLU A 110 13.07 13.11 6.92
C GLU A 110 12.85 11.81 6.13
N ARG A 111 12.02 10.92 6.65
CA ARG A 111 11.70 9.63 6.00
C ARG A 111 10.99 9.82 4.65
N THR A 112 10.05 10.76 4.60
CA THR A 112 9.32 11.09 3.38
C THR A 112 10.23 11.71 2.31
N VAL A 113 11.01 12.72 2.71
CA VAL A 113 11.92 13.45 1.82
C VAL A 113 12.98 12.51 1.26
N ALA A 114 13.55 11.64 2.10
CA ALA A 114 14.57 10.69 1.69
C ALA A 114 14.06 9.73 0.59
N MET A 115 12.85 9.18 0.74
CA MET A 115 12.22 8.33 -0.29
C MET A 115 12.04 9.11 -1.60
N VAL A 116 11.29 10.23 -1.56
CA VAL A 116 10.93 10.96 -2.78
C VAL A 116 12.17 11.48 -3.50
N GLU A 117 13.14 12.04 -2.78
CA GLU A 117 14.35 12.56 -3.43
C GLU A 117 15.20 11.44 -4.03
N ARG A 118 15.25 10.26 -3.43
CA ARG A 118 15.97 9.11 -4.00
C ARG A 118 15.30 8.61 -5.28
N ASP A 119 13.96 8.52 -5.28
CA ASP A 119 13.24 7.67 -6.23
C ASP A 119 12.44 8.42 -7.31
N LYS A 120 12.33 9.76 -7.22
CA LYS A 120 11.55 10.64 -8.13
C LYS A 120 11.76 10.48 -9.63
N ASN A 121 12.87 9.89 -10.07
CA ASN A 121 13.19 9.72 -11.49
C ASN A 121 12.76 8.36 -12.07
N HIS A 122 12.24 7.45 -11.25
CA HIS A 122 11.75 6.14 -11.69
C HIS A 122 10.35 6.25 -12.31
N ALA A 123 10.20 5.76 -13.54
CA ALA A 123 8.93 5.83 -14.26
C ALA A 123 7.91 4.82 -13.72
N SER A 124 8.40 3.70 -13.17
CA SER A 124 7.61 2.67 -12.49
C SER A 124 6.82 3.21 -11.30
N VAL A 125 7.39 4.14 -10.52
CA VAL A 125 6.71 4.76 -9.37
C VAL A 125 5.56 5.61 -9.87
N ILE A 126 4.32 5.21 -9.57
CA ILE A 126 3.10 5.92 -9.96
C ILE A 126 2.38 6.56 -8.78
N ILE A 127 2.61 6.05 -7.57
CA ILE A 127 2.00 6.52 -6.34
C ILE A 127 3.09 6.66 -5.28
N TRP A 128 3.07 7.78 -4.54
CA TRP A 128 3.75 7.92 -3.26
C TRP A 128 2.79 7.55 -2.14
N SER A 129 3.17 6.61 -1.27
CA SER A 129 2.43 6.30 -0.05
C SER A 129 3.10 6.96 1.15
N LEU A 130 2.32 7.63 2.00
CA LEU A 130 2.87 8.37 3.14
C LEU A 130 3.40 7.45 4.26
N GLY A 131 2.98 6.18 4.28
CA GLY A 131 3.33 5.20 5.31
C GLY A 131 2.20 4.19 5.51
N ASN A 132 2.26 3.42 6.60
CA ASN A 132 1.28 2.40 6.96
C ASN A 132 0.84 2.56 8.43
N GLU A 133 -0.45 2.38 8.72
CA GLU A 133 -1.01 2.22 10.08
C GLU A 133 -0.43 3.13 11.18
N ALA A 134 -0.08 4.38 10.86
CA ALA A 134 0.59 5.32 11.77
C ALA A 134 -0.35 6.41 12.33
N GLY A 135 -1.67 6.25 12.13
CA GLY A 135 -2.68 7.26 12.48
C GLY A 135 -2.65 8.49 11.55
N ASN A 136 -3.43 9.53 11.85
CA ASN A 136 -3.49 10.75 11.03
C ASN A 136 -3.32 12.01 11.87
N GLY A 137 -2.73 13.05 11.28
CA GLY A 137 -2.54 14.32 11.95
C GLY A 137 -1.62 15.30 11.22
N PRO A 138 -1.25 16.41 11.87
CA PRO A 138 -0.43 17.47 11.30
C PRO A 138 0.87 16.99 10.64
N ASN A 139 1.49 15.93 11.17
CA ASN A 139 2.73 15.40 10.59
C ASN A 139 2.49 14.81 9.19
N PHE A 140 1.37 14.10 8.98
CA PHE A 140 0.99 13.59 7.65
C PHE A 140 0.44 14.66 6.72
N TYR A 141 -0.18 15.71 7.25
CA TYR A 141 -0.56 16.87 6.43
C TYR A 141 0.67 17.58 5.88
N ALA A 142 1.73 17.73 6.69
CA ALA A 142 2.99 18.35 6.28
C ALA A 142 3.72 17.51 5.22
N THR A 143 3.81 16.19 5.40
CA THR A 143 4.45 15.31 4.42
C THR A 143 3.67 15.29 3.11
N PHE A 144 2.35 15.17 3.15
CA PHE A 144 1.49 15.27 1.96
C PHE A 144 1.71 16.59 1.20
N ALA A 145 1.60 17.74 1.89
CA ALA A 145 1.75 19.05 1.28
C ALA A 145 3.14 19.22 0.64
N TRP A 146 4.19 18.73 1.31
CA TRP A 146 5.54 18.76 0.77
C TRP A 146 5.68 17.92 -0.50
N ILE A 147 5.16 16.69 -0.53
CA ILE A 147 5.19 15.84 -1.73
C ILE A 147 4.44 16.53 -2.88
N LYS A 148 3.23 17.05 -2.62
CA LYS A 148 2.43 17.72 -3.66
C LYS A 148 3.11 18.96 -4.23
N HIS A 149 3.87 19.69 -3.42
CA HIS A 149 4.69 20.81 -3.89
C HIS A 149 5.91 20.33 -4.68
N ARG A 150 6.59 19.28 -4.19
CA ARG A 150 7.88 18.83 -4.71
C ARG A 150 7.78 18.00 -6.00
N ASP A 151 6.77 17.14 -6.09
CA ASP A 151 6.52 16.24 -7.20
C ASP A 151 5.00 16.12 -7.48
N PRO A 152 4.42 17.09 -8.20
CA PRO A 152 3.02 17.01 -8.61
C PRO A 152 2.75 15.98 -9.72
N SER A 153 3.78 15.28 -10.23
CA SER A 153 3.65 14.34 -11.36
C SER A 153 3.12 12.95 -10.99
N ARG A 154 2.91 12.72 -9.69
CA ARG A 154 2.43 11.45 -9.10
C ARG A 154 1.28 11.71 -8.13
N VAL A 155 0.50 10.66 -7.93
CA VAL A 155 -0.59 10.61 -6.96
C VAL A 155 -0.02 10.28 -5.58
N VAL A 156 -0.59 10.85 -4.53
CA VAL A 156 -0.24 10.55 -3.14
C VAL A 156 -1.39 9.81 -2.47
N GLN A 157 -1.10 8.69 -1.82
CA GLN A 157 -2.08 7.93 -1.04
C GLN A 157 -1.67 7.81 0.43
N TYR A 158 -2.67 7.64 1.29
CA TYR A 158 -2.48 7.17 2.65
C TYR A 158 -3.78 6.58 3.19
N GLU A 159 -3.73 5.32 3.63
CA GLU A 159 -4.94 4.59 4.03
C GLU A 159 -5.58 5.19 5.29
N ARG A 160 -4.76 5.56 6.27
CA ARG A 160 -5.21 6.18 7.52
C ARG A 160 -5.53 7.66 7.40
N ALA A 161 -5.63 8.24 6.21
CA ALA A 161 -6.05 9.63 6.01
C ALA A 161 -7.55 9.84 6.35
N LEU A 162 -7.87 9.71 7.64
CA LEU A 162 -9.18 9.81 8.24
C LEU A 162 -9.18 10.93 9.29
N LYS A 163 -10.23 11.74 9.31
CA LYS A 163 -10.45 12.82 10.29
C LYS A 163 -10.72 12.25 11.68
N ASN A 164 -11.55 11.21 11.73
CA ASN A 164 -11.80 10.42 12.93
C ASN A 164 -10.87 9.20 12.97
N PRO A 165 -9.86 9.18 13.87
CA PRO A 165 -8.88 8.11 13.95
C PRO A 165 -9.42 6.80 14.56
N ASN A 166 -10.62 6.83 15.15
CA ASN A 166 -11.22 5.64 15.79
C ASN A 166 -11.98 4.75 14.80
N ILE A 167 -12.05 5.13 13.53
CA ILE A 167 -12.74 4.36 12.51
C ILE A 167 -11.78 3.34 11.91
N VAL A 168 -12.16 2.07 12.02
CA VAL A 168 -11.33 0.94 11.57
C VAL A 168 -12.03 0.17 10.44
N GLU A 169 -13.36 0.11 10.46
CA GLU A 169 -14.17 -0.62 9.47
C GLU A 169 -14.44 0.21 8.22
N PHE A 170 -14.40 -0.43 7.05
CA PHE A 170 -14.73 0.21 5.77
C PHE A 170 -16.25 0.42 5.61
N SER A 171 -16.74 1.48 6.25
CA SER A 171 -18.15 1.80 6.42
C SER A 171 -18.49 3.22 5.95
N GLU A 172 -19.77 3.62 6.02
CA GLU A 172 -20.16 5.01 5.71
C GLU A 172 -19.44 6.02 6.63
N ALA A 173 -19.17 5.66 7.88
CA ALA A 173 -18.37 6.50 8.77
C ALA A 173 -16.95 6.71 8.21
N TYR A 174 -16.31 5.66 7.68
CA TYR A 174 -15.01 5.75 7.02
C TYR A 174 -15.06 6.70 5.83
N TRP A 175 -16.02 6.52 4.92
CA TRP A 175 -16.10 7.31 3.69
C TRP A 175 -16.33 8.80 3.97
N ARG A 176 -17.12 9.11 5.01
CA ARG A 176 -17.33 10.49 5.50
C ARG A 176 -16.14 11.06 6.26
N SER A 177 -15.29 10.20 6.80
CA SER A 177 -14.09 10.57 7.55
C SER A 177 -12.87 10.77 6.66
N LEU A 178 -12.91 10.36 5.39
CA LEU A 178 -11.81 10.57 4.44
C LEU A 178 -11.35 12.03 4.42
N ASP A 179 -10.06 12.21 4.65
CA ASP A 179 -9.41 13.51 4.75
C ASP A 179 -8.68 13.87 3.46
N ASP A 180 -8.22 15.11 3.32
CA ASP A 180 -7.72 15.64 2.05
C ASP A 180 -6.25 15.32 1.77
N ASN A 181 -5.53 14.72 2.72
CA ASN A 181 -4.16 14.25 2.56
C ASN A 181 -4.03 12.86 1.91
N THR A 182 -4.99 12.50 1.06
CA THR A 182 -4.92 11.34 0.16
C THR A 182 -5.75 11.59 -1.09
N GLU A 183 -5.20 11.26 -2.26
CA GLU A 183 -5.88 11.42 -3.55
C GLU A 183 -6.63 10.15 -3.99
N LEU A 184 -6.42 9.03 -3.28
CA LEU A 184 -7.08 7.74 -3.49
C LEU A 184 -7.84 7.33 -2.24
N VAL A 185 -8.93 6.58 -2.41
CA VAL A 185 -9.51 5.78 -1.33
C VAL A 185 -8.78 4.45 -1.33
N ALA A 186 -7.98 4.18 -0.32
CA ALA A 186 -7.04 3.06 -0.34
C ALA A 186 -7.22 2.11 0.84
N PRO A 187 -8.42 1.55 1.09
CA PRO A 187 -8.72 0.81 2.31
C PRO A 187 -7.93 -0.50 2.38
N MET A 188 -7.73 -0.98 3.60
CA MET A 188 -7.30 -2.34 3.89
C MET A 188 -8.53 -3.25 4.09
N TYR A 189 -8.52 -4.41 3.44
CA TYR A 189 -9.43 -5.54 3.65
C TYR A 189 -10.96 -5.26 3.59
N PRO A 190 -11.49 -4.40 2.69
CA PRO A 190 -12.93 -4.24 2.58
C PRO A 190 -13.59 -5.50 2.01
N PHE A 191 -14.74 -5.92 2.52
CA PHE A 191 -15.51 -7.01 1.91
C PHE A 191 -16.11 -6.60 0.55
N PRO A 192 -16.38 -7.55 -0.37
CA PRO A 192 -17.00 -7.23 -1.67
C PRO A 192 -18.34 -6.48 -1.57
N ASP A 193 -19.16 -6.76 -0.57
CA ASP A 193 -20.42 -6.03 -0.37
C ASP A 193 -20.20 -4.59 0.08
N GLU A 194 -19.14 -4.32 0.86
CA GLU A 194 -18.75 -2.98 1.29
C GLU A 194 -18.28 -2.13 0.12
N LEU A 195 -17.52 -2.71 -0.81
CA LEU A 195 -17.16 -2.04 -2.07
C LEU A 195 -18.41 -1.62 -2.84
N SER A 196 -19.40 -2.51 -2.94
CA SER A 196 -20.67 -2.20 -3.61
C SER A 196 -21.46 -1.11 -2.87
N ARG A 197 -21.44 -1.11 -1.52
CA ARG A 197 -22.06 -0.06 -0.71
C ARG A 197 -21.36 1.30 -0.89
N TYR A 198 -20.03 1.31 -0.95
CA TYR A 198 -19.24 2.51 -1.20
C TYR A 198 -19.59 3.16 -2.55
N VAL A 199 -19.67 2.37 -3.63
CA VAL A 199 -20.05 2.91 -4.94
C VAL A 199 -21.45 3.55 -4.89
N ARG A 200 -22.44 2.89 -4.25
CA ARG A 200 -23.79 3.47 -4.09
C ARG A 200 -23.79 4.76 -3.27
N PHE A 201 -22.96 4.82 -2.22
CA PHE A 201 -22.79 6.03 -1.42
C PHE A 201 -22.24 7.18 -2.26
N VAL A 202 -21.20 6.93 -3.05
CA VAL A 202 -20.61 7.92 -3.97
C VAL A 202 -21.61 8.39 -5.01
N GLU A 203 -22.30 7.48 -5.68
CA GLU A 203 -23.31 7.83 -6.70
C GLU A 203 -24.44 8.69 -6.10
N LYS A 204 -24.84 8.41 -4.85
CA LYS A 204 -25.82 9.23 -4.13
C LYS A 204 -25.27 10.63 -3.86
N GLN A 205 -24.05 10.73 -3.34
CA GLN A 205 -23.40 12.01 -3.06
C GLN A 205 -23.26 12.86 -4.32
N GLU A 206 -22.82 12.28 -5.45
CA GLU A 206 -22.70 13.00 -6.72
C GLU A 206 -24.05 13.53 -7.23
N ARG A 207 -25.14 12.74 -7.11
CA ARG A 207 -26.49 13.20 -7.47
C ARG A 207 -26.99 14.34 -6.57
N GLU A 208 -26.55 14.37 -5.32
CA GLU A 208 -26.93 15.38 -4.32
C GLU A 208 -26.01 16.62 -4.37
N GLY A 209 -25.11 16.73 -5.35
CA GLY A 209 -24.18 17.85 -5.49
C GLY A 209 -23.00 17.82 -4.50
N GLY A 210 -22.70 16.63 -3.95
CA GLY A 210 -21.55 16.38 -3.08
C GLY A 210 -20.20 16.47 -3.81
N PRO A 211 -19.10 16.27 -3.08
CA PRO A 211 -17.75 16.37 -3.64
C PRO A 211 -17.51 15.28 -4.70
N THR A 212 -16.62 15.57 -5.67
CA THR A 212 -16.16 14.56 -6.63
C THR A 212 -15.48 13.41 -5.91
N ALA A 213 -15.87 12.18 -6.25
CA ALA A 213 -15.28 11.00 -5.64
C ALA A 213 -13.82 10.78 -6.04
N ARG A 214 -13.10 10.11 -5.15
CA ARG A 214 -11.75 9.61 -5.40
C ARG A 214 -11.85 8.15 -5.86
N PRO A 215 -11.04 7.71 -6.83
CA PRO A 215 -11.00 6.31 -7.23
C PRO A 215 -10.53 5.44 -6.06
N LEU A 216 -11.03 4.20 -6.02
CA LEU A 216 -10.69 3.22 -4.99
C LEU A 216 -9.65 2.23 -5.51
N VAL A 217 -8.54 2.12 -4.80
CA VAL A 217 -7.50 1.10 -5.02
C VAL A 217 -7.14 0.51 -3.66
N MET A 218 -7.57 -0.72 -3.38
CA MET A 218 -7.31 -1.35 -2.06
C MET A 218 -5.81 -1.48 -1.84
N CYS A 219 -5.24 -0.84 -0.83
CA CYS A 219 -3.80 -0.97 -0.55
C CYS A 219 -3.47 -2.38 -0.06
N GLU A 220 -4.44 -3.08 0.55
CA GLU A 220 -4.36 -4.47 0.97
C GLU A 220 -5.74 -5.13 0.82
N TYR A 221 -5.78 -6.32 0.23
CA TYR A 221 -6.98 -7.15 0.19
C TYR A 221 -6.60 -8.62 0.00
N ALA A 222 -7.58 -9.51 0.12
CA ALA A 222 -7.41 -10.95 -0.14
C ALA A 222 -6.18 -11.54 0.57
N HIS A 223 -6.17 -11.47 1.91
CA HIS A 223 -5.08 -11.97 2.74
C HIS A 223 -4.77 -13.44 2.43
N ALA A 224 -3.52 -13.74 2.06
CA ALA A 224 -3.08 -15.00 1.43
C ALA A 224 -2.44 -15.99 2.42
N MET A 225 -2.56 -15.75 3.72
CA MET A 225 -2.00 -16.64 4.75
C MET A 225 -2.55 -18.07 4.66
N GLY A 226 -1.64 -19.03 4.47
CA GLY A 226 -1.97 -20.46 4.43
C GLY A 226 -2.88 -20.84 3.24
N ASN A 227 -3.91 -21.65 3.51
CA ASN A 227 -4.91 -22.01 2.50
C ASN A 227 -6.03 -20.95 2.49
N SER A 228 -5.90 -19.94 1.61
CA SER A 228 -6.76 -18.75 1.61
C SER A 228 -7.22 -18.33 0.20
N LEU A 229 -7.39 -17.03 -0.06
CA LEU A 229 -7.85 -16.40 -1.31
C LEU A 229 -9.29 -16.76 -1.72
N GLY A 230 -10.15 -17.04 -0.73
CA GLY A 230 -11.58 -17.19 -0.94
C GLY A 230 -12.25 -15.91 -1.47
N SER A 231 -13.29 -16.06 -2.29
CA SER A 231 -14.09 -14.95 -2.87
C SER A 231 -13.31 -13.97 -3.75
N PHE A 232 -12.10 -14.33 -4.20
CA PHE A 232 -11.27 -13.47 -5.05
C PHE A 232 -11.96 -13.10 -6.39
N ASP A 233 -12.74 -14.03 -6.93
CA ASP A 233 -13.58 -13.85 -8.11
C ASP A 233 -14.60 -12.71 -7.94
N ARG A 234 -15.25 -12.62 -6.76
CA ARG A 234 -16.25 -11.58 -6.46
C ARG A 234 -15.66 -10.17 -6.45
N TYR A 235 -14.45 -10.00 -5.91
CA TYR A 235 -13.75 -8.72 -6.00
C TYR A 235 -13.58 -8.30 -7.46
N TRP A 236 -13.05 -9.20 -8.30
CA TRP A 236 -12.75 -8.88 -9.69
C TRP A 236 -13.97 -8.73 -10.58
N GLU A 237 -15.08 -9.41 -10.26
CA GLU A 237 -16.38 -9.14 -10.91
C GLU A 237 -16.81 -7.69 -10.68
N LEU A 238 -16.76 -7.22 -9.42
CA LEU A 238 -17.09 -5.84 -9.07
C LEU A 238 -16.13 -4.83 -9.68
N ILE A 239 -14.82 -5.06 -9.58
CA ILE A 239 -13.77 -4.18 -10.14
C ILE A 239 -13.96 -4.00 -11.66
N ARG A 240 -14.30 -5.07 -12.38
CA ARG A 240 -14.52 -4.98 -13.84
C ARG A 240 -15.84 -4.29 -14.20
N LYS A 241 -16.83 -4.32 -13.31
CA LYS A 241 -18.18 -3.78 -13.55
C LYS A 241 -18.33 -2.32 -13.10
N LEU A 242 -17.66 -1.91 -12.03
CA LEU A 242 -17.86 -0.62 -11.36
C LEU A 242 -16.61 0.28 -11.56
N PRO A 243 -16.67 1.30 -12.44
CA PRO A 243 -15.47 2.07 -12.84
C PRO A 243 -14.72 2.81 -11.73
N LEU A 244 -15.37 3.06 -10.58
CA LEU A 244 -14.76 3.66 -9.40
C LEU A 244 -13.76 2.72 -8.72
N LEU A 245 -13.96 1.41 -8.86
CA LEU A 245 -13.11 0.37 -8.28
C LEU A 245 -12.01 0.02 -9.27
N GLN A 246 -10.76 0.24 -8.89
CA GLN A 246 -9.61 0.10 -9.81
C GLN A 246 -8.60 -0.95 -9.36
N GLY A 247 -9.05 -1.92 -8.57
CA GLY A 247 -8.25 -3.06 -8.14
C GLY A 247 -7.61 -2.86 -6.78
N GLY A 248 -6.44 -3.45 -6.59
CA GLY A 248 -5.73 -3.38 -5.32
C GLY A 248 -4.51 -4.30 -5.27
N PHE A 249 -3.94 -4.43 -4.07
CA PHE A 249 -2.73 -5.21 -3.82
C PHE A 249 -3.01 -6.37 -2.87
N ILE A 250 -2.79 -7.60 -3.35
CA ILE A 250 -2.92 -8.80 -2.51
C ILE A 250 -1.94 -8.72 -1.34
N TRP A 251 -2.35 -9.13 -0.15
CA TRP A 251 -1.46 -9.31 1.00
C TRP A 251 -1.13 -10.80 1.19
N ASP A 252 0.06 -11.29 0.88
CA ASP A 252 1.23 -10.62 0.29
C ASP A 252 1.98 -11.54 -0.69
N TRP A 253 3.18 -11.13 -1.14
CA TRP A 253 3.96 -11.84 -2.15
C TRP A 253 4.69 -13.08 -1.62
N ARG A 254 5.16 -13.06 -0.37
CA ARG A 254 6.11 -14.07 0.13
C ARG A 254 5.94 -14.26 1.63
N ASP A 255 5.81 -15.52 2.05
CA ASP A 255 5.86 -15.90 3.46
C ASP A 255 7.20 -15.50 4.11
N GLN A 256 7.12 -14.82 5.26
CA GLN A 256 8.29 -14.33 6.01
C GLN A 256 8.90 -15.40 6.94
N GLY A 257 8.91 -16.67 6.50
CA GLY A 257 9.50 -17.78 7.26
C GLY A 257 11.03 -17.77 7.21
N ILE A 258 11.69 -18.07 8.33
CA ILE A 258 13.15 -18.21 8.41
C ILE A 258 13.52 -19.69 8.23
N ALA A 259 14.48 -20.00 7.37
CA ALA A 259 14.97 -21.35 7.19
C ALA A 259 15.68 -21.84 8.47
N SER A 260 15.12 -22.86 9.11
CA SER A 260 15.62 -23.41 10.37
C SER A 260 15.60 -24.94 10.38
N GLU A 261 16.12 -25.54 11.46
CA GLU A 261 16.04 -26.98 11.72
C GLU A 261 15.12 -27.28 12.91
N ARG A 262 14.36 -28.38 12.83
CA ARG A 262 13.47 -28.83 13.90
C ARG A 262 14.25 -29.47 15.04
N ALA A 263 13.72 -29.41 16.26
CA ALA A 263 14.17 -30.24 17.37
C ALA A 263 13.90 -31.72 17.03
N GLY A 264 14.96 -32.48 16.71
CA GLY A 264 14.87 -33.86 16.21
C GLY A 264 15.33 -34.04 14.76
N GLY A 265 15.75 -32.96 14.09
CA GLY A 265 16.28 -32.98 12.73
C GLY A 265 15.23 -32.71 11.65
N GLY A 266 15.71 -32.28 10.49
CA GLY A 266 14.88 -31.89 9.35
C GLY A 266 14.65 -30.37 9.27
N ARG A 267 14.34 -29.89 8.06
CA ARG A 267 14.16 -28.46 7.78
C ARG A 267 12.76 -27.98 8.18
N MET A 268 12.67 -26.72 8.58
CA MET A 268 11.42 -25.99 8.81
C MET A 268 11.51 -24.54 8.34
N TRP A 269 10.35 -23.93 8.11
CA TRP A 269 10.20 -22.49 8.02
C TRP A 269 9.70 -22.01 9.38
N ALA A 270 10.59 -21.37 10.13
CA ALA A 270 10.32 -20.88 11.47
C ALA A 270 9.59 -19.54 11.44
N TYR A 271 8.74 -19.30 12.44
CA TYR A 271 7.96 -18.07 12.60
C TYR A 271 7.95 -17.61 14.07
N GLY A 272 7.13 -16.61 14.41
CA GLY A 272 6.98 -16.10 15.76
C GLY A 272 6.74 -17.21 16.80
N GLY A 273 7.62 -17.27 17.80
CA GLY A 273 7.59 -18.27 18.88
C GLY A 273 8.64 -19.38 18.74
N ASP A 274 9.24 -19.55 17.56
CA ASP A 274 10.31 -20.55 17.34
C ASP A 274 11.70 -20.06 17.78
N PHE A 275 11.83 -18.77 18.11
CA PHE A 275 13.07 -18.14 18.52
C PHE A 275 12.92 -17.42 19.86
N GLY A 276 14.00 -17.39 20.64
CA GLY A 276 14.00 -16.69 21.92
C GLY A 276 13.41 -17.50 23.06
N ARG A 277 12.94 -16.80 24.10
CA ARG A 277 12.26 -17.42 25.25
C ARG A 277 10.77 -17.41 24.98
N GLU A 278 10.00 -18.23 25.70
CA GLU A 278 8.54 -18.26 25.60
C GLU A 278 7.87 -16.89 25.83
N SER A 279 8.50 -16.02 26.64
CA SER A 279 8.03 -14.66 26.89
C SER A 279 8.52 -13.62 25.87
N THR A 280 9.24 -14.02 24.82
CA THR A 280 9.70 -13.09 23.79
C THR A 280 8.47 -12.60 23.02
N PRO A 281 8.21 -11.28 22.98
CA PRO A 281 7.10 -10.76 22.19
C PRO A 281 7.25 -11.17 20.73
N THR A 282 6.16 -11.60 20.12
CA THR A 282 6.06 -11.92 18.70
C THR A 282 4.90 -11.10 18.14
N ASP A 283 5.10 -10.52 16.97
CA ASP A 283 4.09 -9.80 16.18
C ASP A 283 3.14 -10.76 15.44
#